data_AF-A0A6G0VPJ6-F1
#
_entry.id   AF-A0A6G0VPJ6-F1
#
_cell.length_a   1.000
_cell.length_b   1.000
_cell.length_c   1.000
_cell.angle_alpha   90.00
_cell.angle_beta   90.00
_cell.angle_gamma   90.00
#
_symmetry.space_group_name_H-M   'P 1'
#
loop_
_entity.id
_entity.type
_entity.pdbx_description
1 polymer ?
#
loop_
_entity_poly.entity_id
_entity_poly.type
_entity_poly.pdbx_seq_one_letter_code
_entity_poly.pdbx_strand_id
1 'polypeptide(L)' 'MAPPKIRTYIDDYVKFGFTFIEKDGVQKPQCVICHVVLSNDTLRPSRLERHLTTTHPMLKGKPKEFFVAKKKSL' A
#
# COMPACT_ATOMS: atom_id res chain seq x y z
N MET A 1 29.49 1.10 -1.98
CA MET A 1 28.20 1.22 -1.27
C MET A 1 27.17 0.44 -2.09
N ALA A 2 26.56 -0.60 -1.54
CA ALA A 2 25.47 -1.27 -2.26
C ALA A 2 24.34 -0.26 -2.47
N PRO A 3 23.74 -0.16 -3.67
CA PRO A 3 22.61 0.73 -3.88
C PRO A 3 21.52 0.37 -2.86
N PRO A 4 20.85 1.36 -2.26
CA PRO A 4 19.74 1.08 -1.36
C PRO A 4 18.73 0.20 -2.10
N LYS A 5 18.39 -0.95 -1.52
CA LYS A 5 17.36 -1.84 -2.08
C LYS A 5 16.01 -1.11 -2.00
N ILE A 6 15.67 -0.40 -3.07
CA ILE A 6 14.36 0.23 -3.24
C ILE A 6 13.36 -0.90 -3.42
N ARG A 7 12.37 -0.99 -2.52
CA ARG A 7 11.30 -1.97 -2.67
C ARG A 7 10.35 -1.49 -3.75
N THR A 8 10.08 -2.35 -4.72
CA THR A 8 9.03 -2.13 -5.70
C THR A 8 7.71 -2.66 -5.18
N TYR A 9 6.62 -2.08 -5.66
CA TYR A 9 5.28 -2.53 -5.35
C TYR A 9 4.99 -3.85 -6.05
N ILE A 10 4.29 -4.74 -5.33
CA ILE A 10 3.83 -6.03 -5.85
C ILE A 10 2.31 -5.97 -5.93
N ASP A 11 1.72 -6.41 -7.03
CA ASP A 11 0.26 -6.27 -7.24
C ASP A 11 -0.58 -6.93 -6.13
N ASP A 12 -0.07 -8.02 -5.55
CA ASP A 12 -0.66 -8.70 -4.39
C ASP A 12 -0.85 -7.79 -3.15
N TYR A 13 -0.10 -6.69 -3.04
CA TYR A 13 -0.23 -5.74 -1.93
C TYR A 13 -1.55 -4.97 -1.94
N VAL A 14 -2.31 -5.04 -3.03
CA VAL A 14 -3.68 -4.53 -3.08
C VAL A 14 -4.57 -5.19 -2.03
N LYS A 15 -4.27 -6.43 -1.59
CA LYS A 15 -4.98 -7.11 -0.51
C LYS A 15 -4.90 -6.40 0.84
N PHE A 16 -3.88 -5.55 1.02
CA PHE A 16 -3.72 -4.71 2.21
C PHE A 16 -4.37 -3.32 2.07
N GLY A 17 -5.04 -3.04 0.94
CA GLY A 17 -5.65 -1.73 0.69
C GLY A 17 -4.66 -0.66 0.26
N PHE A 18 -3.59 -1.06 -0.44
CA PHE A 18 -2.57 -0.14 -0.93
C PHE A 18 -2.38 -0.24 -2.44
N THR A 19 -2.07 0.89 -3.05
CA THR A 19 -1.50 1.01 -4.39
C THR A 19 -0.11 1.65 -4.27
N PHE A 20 0.55 1.89 -5.39
CA PHE A 20 1.77 2.70 -5.42
C PHE A 20 1.55 3.97 -6.23
N ILE A 21 2.35 4.97 -5.91
CA ILE A 21 2.62 6.10 -6.78
C ILE A 21 4.12 6.18 -7.01
N GLU A 22 4.50 6.60 -8.21
CA GLU A 22 5.90 6.90 -8.51
C GLU A 22 6.15 8.38 -8.25
N LYS A 23 7.13 8.68 -7.40
CA LYS A 23 7.55 10.05 -7.12
C LYS A 23 9.07 10.09 -7.04
N ASP A 24 9.68 10.92 -7.89
CA ASP A 24 11.14 11.06 -8.02
C ASP A 24 11.83 9.71 -8.38
N GLY A 25 11.19 8.90 -9.23
CA GLY A 25 11.69 7.57 -9.61
C GLY A 25 11.61 6.52 -8.49
N VAL A 26 10.94 6.83 -7.38
CA VAL A 26 10.75 5.92 -6.24
C VAL A 26 9.27 5.60 -6.07
N GLN A 27 8.95 4.30 -6.05
CA GLN A 27 7.60 3.84 -5.73
C GLN A 27 7.30 4.04 -4.24
N LYS A 28 6.22 4.74 -3.95
CA LYS A 28 5.72 5.00 -2.60
C LYS A 28 4.33 4.40 -2.44
N PRO A 29 4.07 3.64 -1.37
CA PRO A 29 2.76 3.05 -1.13
C PRO A 29 1.75 4.15 -0.79
N GLN A 30 0.59 4.12 -1.45
CA GLN A 30 -0.55 4.99 -1.17
C GLN A 30 -1.75 4.15 -0.75
N CYS A 31 -2.39 4.51 0.36
CA CYS A 31 -3.60 3.84 0.81
C CYS A 31 -4.78 4.17 -0.11
N VAL A 32 -5.53 3.14 -0.55
CA VAL A 32 -6.71 3.34 -1.43
C VAL A 32 -7.97 3.76 -0.69
N ILE A 33 -7.90 3.85 0.64
CA ILE A 33 -9.03 4.18 1.52
C ILE A 33 -8.94 5.63 1.98
N CYS A 34 -7.79 6.02 2.55
CA CYS A 34 -7.56 7.37 3.07
C CYS A 34 -6.65 8.23 2.19
N HIS A 35 -6.17 7.72 1.06
CA HIS A 35 -5.30 8.43 0.11
C HIS A 35 -3.94 8.88 0.71
N VAL A 36 -3.60 8.41 1.91
CA VAL A 36 -2.30 8.71 2.55
C VAL A 36 -1.17 8.03 1.78
N VAL A 37 -0.18 8.82 1.40
CA VAL A 37 1.08 8.34 0.82
C VAL A 37 2.09 8.11 1.94
N LEU A 38 2.64 6.91 2.01
CA LEU A 38 3.63 6.51 3.00
C LEU A 38 5.02 6.37 2.34
N SER A 39 6.07 6.30 3.15
CA SER A 39 7.43 6.09 2.67
C SER A 39 7.63 4.69 2.09
N ASN A 40 8.64 4.50 1.23
CA ASN A 40 8.98 3.21 0.61
C ASN A 40 9.18 2.07 1.63
N ASP A 41 9.70 2.35 2.83
CA ASP A 41 9.82 1.36 3.93
C ASP A 41 8.47 0.70 4.28
N THR A 42 7.38 1.42 4.06
CA THR A 42 6.03 0.94 4.34
C THR A 42 5.55 -0.11 3.33
N LEU A 43 6.24 -0.32 2.21
CA LEU A 43 5.96 -1.44 1.29
C LEU A 43 6.26 -2.81 1.93
N ARG A 44 6.74 -2.86 3.17
CA ARG A 44 6.76 -4.10 3.96
C ARG A 44 5.32 -4.58 4.21
N PRO A 45 4.98 -5.84 3.90
CA PRO A 45 3.63 -6.38 4.12
C PRO A 45 3.12 -6.15 5.53
N SER A 46 3.98 -6.36 6.54
CA SER A 46 3.65 -6.13 7.95
C SER A 46 3.33 -4.66 8.28
N ARG A 47 3.91 -3.70 7.56
CA ARG A 47 3.62 -2.26 7.74
C ARG A 47 2.31 -1.88 7.05
N LEU A 48 2.04 -2.41 5.85
CA LEU A 48 0.76 -2.23 5.15
C LEU A 48 -0.40 -2.81 5.96
N GLU A 49 -0.24 -4.05 6.45
CA GLU A 49 -1.22 -4.71 7.31
C GLU A 49 -1.43 -3.94 8.61
N ARG A 50 -0.36 -3.46 9.25
CA ARG A 50 -0.48 -2.63 10.45
C ARG A 50 -1.29 -1.37 10.17
N HIS A 51 -0.99 -0.63 9.09
CA HIS A 51 -1.76 0.55 8.75
C HIS A 51 -3.24 0.21 8.52
N LEU A 52 -3.54 -0.86 7.78
CA LEU A 52 -4.93 -1.28 7.56
C LEU A 52 -5.63 -1.60 8.88
N THR A 53 -4.99 -2.36 9.77
CA THR A 53 -5.59 -2.81 11.03
C THR A 53 -5.73 -1.71 12.07
N THR A 54 -4.82 -0.73 12.11
CA THR A 54 -4.87 0.39 13.07
C THR A 54 -5.70 1.57 12.57
N THR A 55 -5.56 1.93 11.30
CA THR A 55 -6.24 3.10 10.71
C THR A 55 -7.64 2.75 10.21
N HIS A 56 -7.83 1.51 9.75
CA HIS A 56 -9.08 1.04 9.15
C HIS A 56 -9.52 -0.33 9.72
N PRO A 57 -9.72 -0.44 11.05
CA PRO A 57 -10.06 -1.71 11.70
C PRO A 57 -11.34 -2.35 11.12
N MET A 58 -12.29 -1.54 10.64
CA MET A 58 -13.53 -2.04 10.01
C MET A 58 -13.32 -2.70 8.63
N LEU A 59 -12.17 -2.44 7.99
CA LEU A 59 -11.82 -3.01 6.69
C LEU A 59 -10.89 -4.22 6.82
N LYS A 60 -10.47 -4.54 8.05
CA LYS A 60 -9.73 -5.76 8.35
C LYS A 60 -10.56 -6.98 7.94
N GLY A 61 -10.00 -7.83 7.07
CA GLY A 61 -10.65 -9.04 6.58
C GLY A 61 -11.55 -8.86 5.35
N LYS A 62 -11.62 -7.65 4.77
CA LYS A 62 -12.28 -7.47 3.47
C LYS A 62 -11.49 -8.18 2.36
N PRO A 63 -12.17 -8.71 1.32
CA PRO A 63 -11.50 -9.36 0.21
C PRO A 63 -10.69 -8.35 -0.59
N LYS A 64 -9.63 -8.82 -1.27
CA LYS A 64 -8.80 -7.98 -2.14
C LYS A 64 -9.61 -7.24 -3.22
N GLU A 65 -10.71 -7.83 -3.68
CA GLU A 65 -11.60 -7.25 -4.69
C GLU A 65 -12.20 -5.90 -4.23
N PHE A 66 -12.47 -5.76 -2.93
CA PHE A 66 -12.93 -4.49 -2.35
C PHE A 66 -11.89 -3.39 -2.56
N PHE A 67 -10.63 -3.71 -2.28
CA PHE A 67 -9.52 -2.77 -2.45
C PHE A 67 -9.17 -2.52 -3.92
N VAL A 68 -9.30 -3.53 -4.80
CA VAL A 68 -9.15 -3.38 -6.25
C VAL A 68 -10.22 -2.44 -6.82
N ALA A 69 -11.48 -2.58 -6.37
CA ALA A 69 -12.56 -1.68 -6.77
C ALA A 69 -12.26 -0.24 -6.33
N LYS A 70 -11.77 -0.04 -5.09
CA LYS A 70 -11.33 1.28 -4.61
C LYS A 70 -10.14 1.84 -5.38
N LYS A 71 -9.16 1.01 -5.74
CA LYS A 71 -8.02 1.39 -6.59
C LYS A 71 -8.47 1.87 -7.98
N LYS A 72 -9.53 1.31 -8.55
CA LYS A 72 -10.08 1.75 -9.85
C LYS A 72 -10.79 3.10 -9.79
N SER A 73 -11.26 3.51 -8.61
CA SER A 73 -11.95 4.79 -8.40
C SER A 73 -11.01 5.92 -7.96
N LEU A 74 -9.70 5.73 -8.13
CA LEU A 74 -8.63 6.54 -7.56
C LEU A 74 -7.89 7.34 -8.63
#